data_AF-A0A519EGW9-F1
#
_entry.id   AF-A0A519EGW9-F1
#
_cell.length_a   1.000
_cell.length_b   1.000
_cell.length_c   1.000
_cell.angle_alpha   90.00
_cell.angle_beta   90.00
_cell.angle_gamma   90.00
#
_symmetry.space_group_name_H-M   'P 1'
#
loop_
_entity.id
_entity.type
_entity.pdbx_description
1 polymer ?
#
loop_
_entity_poly.entity_id
_entity_poly.type
_entity_poly.pdbx_seq_one_letter_code
_entity_poly.pdbx_strand_id
1 'polypeptide(L)'
;MSRLPSLDGTHAGASLSARYFRFAGVDRGDWQVLDQRVIVGEALADVAALTVLPPTSPTPDSMHWMLSGVTSNERYVEREEKAALVNRQEPLGHPGATCAALIPIRKNATWWALTQDERRRIFEADSRHIAIGLQALPAIARRLHHCRDLPTPEPFDFLTWFEYAPQDEPIFDKLLRDLRSTHEWSYVDWEVELRLMREA
;
A
#
# COMPACT_ATOMS: atom_id res chain seq x y z
N MET A 1 47.12 -18.47 32.21
CA MET A 1 45.66 -18.27 32.37
C MET A 1 45.31 -16.92 31.75
N SER A 2 45.16 -16.87 30.43
CA SER A 2 44.81 -15.64 29.71
C SER A 2 43.30 -15.55 29.56
N ARG A 3 42.71 -14.44 30.04
CA ARG A 3 41.28 -14.13 29.90
C ARG A 3 40.98 -13.82 28.44
N LEU A 4 39.97 -14.48 27.89
CA LEU A 4 39.33 -14.09 26.64
C LEU A 4 38.50 -12.82 26.89
N PRO A 5 38.47 -11.85 25.96
CA PRO A 5 37.53 -10.74 26.04
C PRO A 5 36.14 -11.21 25.60
N SER A 6 35.14 -10.90 26.44
CA SER A 6 33.72 -11.04 26.13
C SER A 6 33.36 -10.14 24.95
N LEU A 7 32.82 -10.72 23.88
CA LEU A 7 32.13 -9.97 22.84
C LEU A 7 30.69 -9.74 23.29
N ASP A 8 30.46 -8.61 23.96
CA ASP A 8 29.13 -8.02 24.04
C ASP A 8 28.76 -7.51 22.64
N GLY A 9 28.14 -8.42 21.87
CA GLY A 9 27.50 -8.13 20.60
C GLY A 9 26.23 -7.33 20.85
N THR A 10 26.39 -6.02 21.03
CA THR A 10 25.29 -5.07 20.89
C THR A 10 24.72 -5.24 19.48
N HIS A 11 23.52 -5.82 19.35
CA HIS A 11 22.80 -5.87 18.08
C HIS A 11 22.51 -4.43 17.63
N ALA A 12 23.43 -3.88 16.84
CA ALA A 12 23.18 -2.65 16.11
C ALA A 12 21.96 -2.90 15.21
N GLY A 13 20.85 -2.23 15.55
CA GLY A 13 19.59 -2.35 14.83
C GLY A 13 19.85 -2.18 13.34
N ALA A 14 19.39 -3.15 12.55
CA ALA A 14 19.45 -3.06 11.11
C ALA A 14 18.82 -1.72 10.70
N SER A 15 19.61 -0.86 10.04
CA SER A 15 19.10 0.39 9.48
C SER A 15 17.95 0.02 8.54
N LEU A 16 16.73 0.39 8.93
CA LEU A 16 15.54 0.13 8.12
C LEU A 16 15.71 0.90 6.80
N SER A 17 15.56 0.19 5.68
CA SER A 17 15.70 0.77 4.35
C SER A 17 14.82 2.02 4.22
N ALA A 18 15.31 3.05 3.52
CA ALA A 18 14.53 4.26 3.18
C ALA A 18 13.17 3.98 2.50
N ARG A 19 12.95 2.73 2.08
CA ARG A 19 11.78 2.21 1.39
C ARG A 19 10.76 1.55 2.31
N TYR A 20 11.06 1.35 3.59
CA TYR A 20 10.21 0.66 4.55
C TYR A 20 9.22 1.62 5.22
N PHE A 21 7.94 1.31 5.17
CA PHE A 21 6.87 2.10 5.75
C PHE A 21 6.02 1.23 6.67
N ARG A 22 5.45 1.85 7.70
CA ARG A 22 4.44 1.24 8.57
C ARG A 22 3.17 2.09 8.55
N PHE A 23 2.03 1.43 8.68
CA PHE A 23 0.70 2.02 8.76
C PHE A 23 0.12 1.59 10.10
N ALA A 24 -0.07 2.52 11.01
CA ALA A 24 -0.56 2.24 12.36
C ALA A 24 -1.99 2.76 12.51
N GLY A 25 -2.93 1.86 12.82
CA GLY A 25 -4.28 2.20 13.23
C GLY A 25 -4.28 2.60 14.70
N VAL A 26 -4.72 3.83 14.99
CA VAL A 26 -4.54 4.51 16.29
C VAL A 26 -5.80 5.29 16.68
N ASP A 27 -5.87 5.71 17.94
CA ASP A 27 -6.97 6.58 18.40
C ASP A 27 -6.80 8.04 17.93
N ARG A 28 -5.55 8.46 17.67
CA ARG A 28 -5.19 9.80 17.19
C ARG A 28 -3.99 9.71 16.24
N GLY A 29 -4.13 10.30 15.06
CA GLY A 29 -3.12 10.27 13.99
C GLY A 29 -3.39 11.35 12.96
N ASP A 30 -2.52 11.43 11.96
CA ASP A 30 -2.56 12.50 10.94
C ASP A 30 -3.77 12.38 10.00
N TRP A 31 -4.30 11.17 9.85
CA TRP A 31 -5.42 10.87 8.97
C TRP A 31 -6.58 10.31 9.79
N GLN A 32 -7.70 11.03 9.87
CA GLN A 32 -8.93 10.53 10.45
C GLN A 32 -9.53 9.44 9.56
N VAL A 33 -9.95 8.32 10.13
CA VAL A 33 -10.71 7.29 9.41
C VAL A 33 -12.16 7.72 9.33
N LEU A 34 -12.67 7.84 8.10
CA LEU A 34 -14.05 8.20 7.80
C LEU A 34 -14.93 6.96 7.63
N ASP A 35 -14.39 5.92 7.00
CA ASP A 35 -15.11 4.69 6.69
C ASP A 35 -14.13 3.53 6.54
N GLN A 36 -14.58 2.33 6.92
CA GLN A 36 -13.89 1.06 6.69
C GLN A 36 -14.87 0.09 6.02
N ARG A 37 -14.49 -0.40 4.84
CA ARG A 37 -15.28 -1.38 4.08
C ARG A 37 -14.50 -2.66 3.91
N VAL A 38 -15.11 -3.78 4.30
CA VAL A 38 -14.62 -5.11 3.95
C VAL A 38 -15.15 -5.45 2.57
N ILE A 39 -14.25 -5.59 1.60
CA ILE A 39 -14.62 -5.97 0.23
C ILE A 39 -14.67 -7.49 0.12
N VAL A 40 -13.65 -8.16 0.66
CA VAL A 40 -13.57 -9.62 0.80
C VAL A 40 -12.63 -9.98 1.95
N GLY A 41 -12.89 -11.08 2.65
CA GLY A 41 -12.09 -11.52 3.80
C GLY A 41 -12.60 -10.96 5.12
N GLU A 42 -11.67 -10.64 6.04
CA GLU A 42 -11.98 -10.20 7.40
C GLU A 42 -11.78 -8.69 7.58
N ALA A 43 -12.48 -8.08 8.54
CA ALA A 43 -12.26 -6.69 8.92
C ALA A 43 -10.94 -6.51 9.67
N LEU A 44 -10.32 -5.33 9.56
CA LEU A 44 -9.34 -4.89 10.56
C LEU A 44 -10.09 -4.33 11.78
N ALA A 45 -9.42 -4.31 12.94
CA ALA A 45 -10.01 -3.65 14.11
C ALA A 45 -10.27 -2.17 13.80
N ASP A 46 -11.43 -1.67 14.22
CA ASP A 46 -11.84 -0.29 14.02
C ASP A 46 -10.88 0.68 14.72
N VAL A 47 -10.54 1.77 14.04
CA VAL A 47 -9.62 2.80 14.54
C VAL A 47 -10.15 4.18 14.17
N ALA A 48 -9.90 5.17 15.03
CA ALA A 48 -10.34 6.54 14.77
C ALA A 48 -9.43 7.28 13.79
N ALA A 49 -8.15 6.91 13.75
CA ALA A 49 -7.16 7.53 12.90
C ALA A 49 -6.09 6.53 12.42
N LEU A 50 -5.33 6.98 11.43
CA LEU A 50 -4.20 6.30 10.83
C LEU A 50 -2.98 7.21 10.86
N THR A 51 -1.82 6.65 11.21
CA THR A 51 -0.53 7.31 11.06
C THR A 51 0.35 6.52 10.09
N VAL A 52 0.91 7.21 9.10
CA VAL A 52 1.87 6.63 8.14
C VAL A 52 3.29 6.94 8.61
N LEU A 53 4.03 5.90 8.96
CA LEU A 53 5.33 5.99 9.60
C LEU A 53 6.45 5.67 8.59
N PRO A 54 7.28 6.64 8.19
CA PRO A 54 8.49 6.37 7.43
C PRO A 54 9.51 5.52 8.24
N PRO A 55 10.59 5.04 7.59
CA PRO A 55 11.45 3.99 8.14
C PRO A 55 12.04 4.28 9.53
N THR A 56 12.34 5.55 9.82
CA THR A 56 13.01 5.96 11.05
C THR A 56 12.07 6.54 12.10
N SER A 57 10.76 6.60 11.83
CA SER A 57 9.80 7.11 12.81
C SER A 57 9.69 6.17 14.00
N PRO A 58 9.54 6.68 15.23
CA PRO A 58 9.23 5.84 16.37
C PRO A 58 7.88 5.15 16.14
N THR A 59 7.74 3.93 16.65
CA THR A 59 6.43 3.27 16.73
C THR A 59 5.58 4.01 17.79
N PRO A 60 4.29 4.26 17.54
CA PRO A 60 3.38 4.82 18.54
C PRO A 60 3.31 3.96 19.81
N ASP A 61 3.16 4.58 20.98
CA ASP A 61 3.04 3.87 22.26
C ASP A 61 1.75 3.05 22.38
N SER A 62 0.70 3.45 21.66
CA SER A 62 -0.60 2.77 21.60
C SER A 62 -1.08 2.68 20.16
N MET A 63 -1.43 1.48 19.71
CA MET A 63 -2.01 1.18 18.41
C MET A 63 -2.90 -0.06 18.50
N HIS A 64 -3.92 -0.14 17.67
CA HIS A 64 -4.78 -1.32 17.57
C HIS A 64 -4.20 -2.37 16.62
N TRP A 65 -3.52 -1.90 15.58
CA TRP A 65 -2.79 -2.74 14.63
C TRP A 65 -1.71 -1.93 13.92
N MET A 66 -0.75 -2.64 13.33
CA MET A 66 0.29 -2.07 12.49
C MET A 66 0.54 -2.99 11.30
N LEU A 67 0.56 -2.41 10.10
CA LEU A 67 0.89 -3.09 8.85
C LEU A 67 2.18 -2.50 8.29
N SER A 68 3.08 -3.35 7.82
CA SER A 68 4.37 -2.91 7.25
C SER A 68 4.46 -3.21 5.77
N GLY A 69 5.23 -2.42 5.03
CA GLY A 69 5.49 -2.66 3.62
C GLY A 69 6.72 -1.94 3.10
N VAL A 70 7.28 -2.41 1.98
CA VAL A 70 8.41 -1.76 1.30
C VAL A 70 8.02 -1.26 -0.07
N THR A 71 8.44 -0.04 -0.43
CA THR A 71 8.47 0.34 -1.85
C THR A 71 9.54 -0.49 -2.56
N SER A 72 9.21 -1.01 -3.74
CA SER A 72 10.08 -1.93 -4.48
C SER A 72 10.20 -1.51 -5.94
N ASN A 73 11.03 -2.22 -6.70
CA ASN A 73 11.07 -2.06 -8.15
C ASN A 73 9.75 -2.52 -8.79
N GLU A 74 9.43 -1.91 -9.93
CA GLU A 74 8.29 -2.30 -10.76
C GLU A 74 8.41 -3.79 -11.14
N ARG A 75 7.30 -4.53 -11.02
CA ARG A 75 7.26 -5.98 -11.28
C ARG A 75 6.62 -6.33 -12.63
N TYR A 76 5.74 -5.47 -13.15
CA TYR A 76 4.98 -5.72 -14.38
C TYR A 76 5.11 -4.61 -15.42
N VAL A 77 5.57 -3.42 -15.03
CA VAL A 77 5.53 -2.23 -15.88
C VAL A 77 6.58 -2.32 -16.97
N GLU A 78 6.15 -2.16 -18.22
CA GLU A 78 7.01 -2.06 -19.39
C GLU A 78 7.44 -0.61 -19.68
N ARG A 79 8.37 -0.43 -20.63
CA ARG A 79 9.03 0.87 -20.84
C ARG A 79 8.04 1.99 -21.21
N GLU A 80 7.12 1.72 -22.13
CA GLU A 80 6.16 2.71 -22.62
C GLU A 80 5.15 3.09 -21.54
N GLU A 81 4.67 2.09 -20.79
CA GLU A 81 3.79 2.28 -19.64
C GLU A 81 4.45 3.12 -18.56
N LYS A 82 5.72 2.84 -18.25
CA LYS A 82 6.50 3.64 -17.30
C LYS A 82 6.60 5.09 -17.73
N ALA A 83 6.88 5.34 -19.02
CA ALA A 83 6.95 6.70 -19.55
C ALA A 83 5.61 7.42 -19.41
N ALA A 84 4.50 6.75 -19.73
CA ALA A 84 3.16 7.31 -19.56
C ALA A 84 2.82 7.64 -18.10
N LEU A 85 3.21 6.76 -17.17
CA LEU A 85 2.99 6.97 -15.72
C LEU A 85 3.82 8.14 -15.20
N VAL A 86 5.13 8.18 -15.48
CA VAL A 86 6.03 9.24 -15.02
C VAL A 86 5.60 10.62 -15.52
N ASN A 87 5.08 10.71 -16.75
CA ASN A 87 4.63 11.97 -17.34
C ASN A 87 3.35 12.53 -16.71
N ARG A 88 2.58 11.74 -15.95
CA ARG A 88 1.23 12.11 -15.47
C ARG A 88 1.03 11.98 -13.97
N GLN A 89 1.86 11.19 -13.28
CA GLN A 89 1.69 10.97 -11.85
C GLN A 89 2.21 12.16 -11.05
N GLU A 90 1.41 12.60 -10.08
CA GLU A 90 1.81 13.60 -9.10
C GLU A 90 2.41 12.95 -7.85
N PRO A 91 3.30 13.65 -7.13
CA PRO A 91 3.83 13.17 -5.86
C PRO A 91 2.75 13.15 -4.77
N LEU A 92 2.92 12.28 -3.78
CA LEU A 92 2.15 12.35 -2.54
C LEU A 92 2.50 13.62 -1.75
N GLY A 93 1.61 14.03 -0.85
CA GLY A 93 1.81 15.18 0.02
C GLY A 93 1.41 16.51 -0.61
N HIS A 94 0.67 16.51 -1.72
CA HIS A 94 0.10 17.73 -2.27
C HIS A 94 -0.83 18.39 -1.24
N PRO A 95 -0.72 19.71 -0.95
CA PRO A 95 -1.52 20.35 0.10
C PRO A 95 -3.03 20.23 -0.13
N GLY A 96 -3.48 20.29 -1.39
CA GLY A 96 -4.88 20.08 -1.76
C GLY A 96 -5.37 18.63 -1.68
N ALA A 97 -4.46 17.66 -1.50
CA ALA A 97 -4.83 16.25 -1.34
C ALA A 97 -5.07 15.95 0.15
N THR A 98 -6.28 16.25 0.61
CA THR A 98 -6.72 16.08 2.00
C THR A 98 -7.55 14.82 2.21
N CYS A 99 -7.83 14.07 1.15
CA CYS A 99 -8.42 12.73 1.21
C CYS A 99 -7.36 11.68 0.88
N ALA A 100 -7.49 10.51 1.50
CA ALA A 100 -6.65 9.37 1.21
C ALA A 100 -7.40 8.05 1.32
N ALA A 101 -6.80 6.99 0.77
CA ALA A 101 -7.25 5.64 1.00
C ALA A 101 -6.07 4.71 1.24
N LEU A 102 -6.19 3.89 2.29
CA LEU A 102 -5.35 2.72 2.50
C LEU A 102 -6.16 1.49 2.09
N ILE A 103 -5.65 0.72 1.14
CA ILE A 103 -6.27 -0.53 0.69
C ILE A 103 -5.24 -1.67 0.78
N PRO A 104 -5.20 -2.41 1.90
CA PRO A 104 -4.42 -3.63 2.03
C PRO A 104 -5.06 -4.75 1.19
N ILE A 105 -4.24 -5.47 0.43
CA ILE A 105 -4.69 -6.50 -0.51
C ILE A 105 -3.84 -7.76 -0.35
N ARG A 106 -4.50 -8.92 -0.26
CA ARG A 106 -3.90 -10.24 -0.40
C ARG A 106 -4.46 -10.93 -1.65
N LYS A 107 -3.55 -11.54 -2.41
CA LYS A 107 -3.89 -12.45 -3.50
C LYS A 107 -3.75 -13.89 -3.05
N ASN A 108 -4.61 -14.75 -3.58
CA ASN A 108 -4.67 -16.15 -3.21
C ASN A 108 -3.46 -16.95 -3.70
N ALA A 109 -3.32 -18.18 -3.19
CA ALA A 109 -2.22 -19.07 -3.55
C ALA A 109 -2.16 -19.40 -5.05
N THR A 110 -3.31 -19.44 -5.74
CA THR A 110 -3.36 -19.68 -7.19
C THR A 110 -2.66 -18.59 -7.97
N TRP A 111 -2.83 -17.32 -7.58
CA TRP A 111 -2.08 -16.21 -8.20
C TRP A 111 -0.57 -16.38 -8.02
N TRP A 112 -0.14 -16.75 -6.82
CA TRP A 112 1.28 -16.89 -6.51
C TRP A 112 1.93 -18.15 -7.12
N ALA A 113 1.13 -19.12 -7.57
CA ALA A 113 1.60 -20.27 -8.32
C ALA A 113 1.85 -19.96 -9.82
N LEU A 114 1.28 -18.86 -10.34
CA LEU A 114 1.44 -18.45 -11.74
C LEU A 114 2.86 -17.96 -12.03
N THR A 115 3.33 -18.25 -13.23
CA THR A 115 4.59 -17.71 -13.74
C THR A 115 4.51 -16.18 -13.93
N GLN A 116 5.66 -15.55 -14.13
CA GLN A 116 5.73 -14.09 -14.28
C GLN A 116 4.97 -13.59 -15.52
N ASP A 117 5.05 -14.30 -16.63
CA ASP A 117 4.37 -13.99 -17.88
C ASP A 117 2.85 -14.19 -17.77
N GLU A 118 2.40 -15.26 -17.10
CA GLU A 118 0.98 -15.48 -16.80
C GLU A 118 0.41 -14.34 -15.95
N ARG A 119 1.11 -13.94 -14.87
CA ARG A 119 0.70 -12.80 -14.04
C ARG A 119 0.67 -11.49 -14.81
N ARG A 120 1.67 -11.22 -15.65
CA ARG A 120 1.73 -10.00 -16.49
C ARG A 120 0.58 -9.95 -17.49
N ARG A 121 0.24 -11.08 -18.12
CA ARG A 121 -0.91 -11.18 -19.02
C ARG A 121 -2.20 -10.84 -18.31
N ILE A 122 -2.47 -11.46 -17.16
CA ILE A 122 -3.69 -11.19 -16.41
C ILE A 122 -3.72 -9.74 -15.93
N PHE A 123 -2.61 -9.23 -15.40
CA PHE A 123 -2.50 -7.88 -14.87
C PHE A 123 -2.82 -6.79 -15.91
N GLU A 124 -2.31 -6.91 -17.15
CA GLU A 124 -2.52 -5.85 -18.14
C GLU A 124 -3.26 -6.26 -19.39
N ALA A 125 -2.87 -7.37 -20.03
CA ALA A 125 -3.51 -7.76 -21.30
C ALA A 125 -5.00 -8.06 -21.10
N ASP A 126 -5.34 -8.73 -19.99
CA ASP A 126 -6.72 -9.11 -19.69
C ASP A 126 -7.43 -8.07 -18.79
N SER A 127 -6.70 -7.43 -17.86
CA SER A 127 -7.30 -6.56 -16.83
C SER A 127 -7.04 -5.07 -17.02
N ARG A 128 -6.10 -4.69 -17.90
CA ARG A 128 -5.79 -3.30 -18.24
C ARG A 128 -5.47 -2.44 -17.01
N HIS A 129 -4.83 -3.01 -15.99
CA HIS A 129 -4.60 -2.35 -14.70
C HIS A 129 -3.93 -0.98 -14.85
N ILE A 130 -2.85 -0.89 -15.62
CA ILE A 130 -2.12 0.36 -15.86
C ILE A 130 -2.98 1.29 -16.70
N ALA A 131 -3.62 0.80 -17.76
CA ALA A 131 -4.46 1.65 -18.60
C ALA A 131 -5.70 2.22 -17.87
N ILE A 132 -6.28 1.48 -16.90
CA ILE A 132 -7.33 1.98 -16.01
C ILE A 132 -6.74 3.01 -15.05
N GLY A 133 -5.63 2.69 -14.38
CA GLY A 133 -4.96 3.61 -13.44
C GLY A 133 -4.53 4.92 -14.09
N LEU A 134 -4.05 4.88 -15.34
CA LEU A 134 -3.69 6.06 -16.12
C LEU A 134 -4.87 7.01 -16.31
N GLN A 135 -6.12 6.54 -16.38
CA GLN A 135 -7.28 7.44 -16.54
C GLN A 135 -7.53 8.30 -15.30
N ALA A 136 -7.05 7.88 -14.12
CA ALA A 136 -7.21 8.61 -12.87
C ALA A 136 -6.08 9.64 -12.63
N LEU A 137 -5.04 9.66 -13.46
CA LEU A 137 -3.92 10.60 -13.33
C LEU A 137 -4.19 11.91 -14.10
N PRO A 138 -3.86 13.09 -13.56
CA PRO A 138 -3.04 13.33 -12.36
C PRO A 138 -3.80 13.39 -11.02
N ALA A 139 -5.14 13.33 -11.05
CA ALA A 139 -6.00 13.57 -9.89
C ALA A 139 -5.71 12.66 -8.69
N ILE A 140 -5.33 11.41 -8.93
CA ILE A 140 -5.06 10.42 -7.89
C ILE A 140 -3.55 10.13 -7.79
N ALA A 141 -2.92 10.63 -6.73
CA ALA A 141 -1.55 10.24 -6.39
C ALA A 141 -1.55 8.86 -5.70
N ARG A 142 -0.49 8.07 -5.90
CA ARG A 142 -0.43 6.69 -5.38
C ARG A 142 0.96 6.26 -4.95
N ARG A 143 1.03 5.31 -4.02
CA ARG A 143 2.24 4.56 -3.67
C ARG A 143 1.88 3.10 -3.37
N LEU A 144 2.71 2.19 -3.90
CA LEU A 144 2.59 0.75 -3.66
C LEU A 144 3.66 0.30 -2.67
N HIS A 145 3.24 -0.50 -1.70
CA HIS A 145 4.13 -1.20 -0.78
C HIS A 145 3.92 -2.70 -0.91
N HIS A 146 5.02 -3.46 -1.02
CA HIS A 146 5.02 -4.91 -0.99
C HIS A 146 5.28 -5.38 0.43
N CYS A 147 4.50 -6.36 0.91
CA CYS A 147 4.64 -6.88 2.26
C CYS A 147 4.70 -8.41 2.37
N ARG A 148 4.31 -9.12 1.30
CA ARG A 148 4.36 -10.59 1.24
C ARG A 148 5.71 -11.19 1.67
N ASP A 149 6.81 -10.65 1.16
CA ASP A 149 8.15 -11.22 1.29
C ASP A 149 9.01 -10.51 2.35
N LEU A 150 8.37 -9.83 3.32
CA LEU A 150 9.09 -9.20 4.43
C LEU A 150 9.66 -10.25 5.40
N PRO A 151 10.77 -9.92 6.11
CA PRO A 151 11.32 -10.82 7.12
C PRO A 151 10.33 -11.13 8.26
N THR A 152 9.53 -10.13 8.65
CA THR A 152 8.38 -10.31 9.54
C THR A 152 7.15 -10.51 8.67
N PRO A 153 6.45 -11.65 8.79
CA PRO A 153 5.26 -11.93 7.98
C PRO A 153 4.16 -10.88 8.21
N GLU A 154 3.56 -10.41 7.12
CA GLU A 154 2.40 -9.53 7.12
C GLU A 154 1.18 -10.33 6.59
N PRO A 155 -0.04 -9.99 7.03
CA PRO A 155 -1.25 -10.71 6.63
C PRO A 155 -1.68 -10.43 5.18
N PHE A 156 -1.14 -9.36 4.57
CA PHE A 156 -1.42 -8.93 3.20
C PHE A 156 -0.18 -9.10 2.30
N ASP A 157 -0.39 -9.01 0.98
CA ASP A 157 0.71 -9.01 0.01
C ASP A 157 1.14 -7.60 -0.39
N PHE A 158 0.16 -6.68 -0.41
CA PHE A 158 0.34 -5.30 -0.80
C PHE A 158 -0.38 -4.36 0.16
N LEU A 159 0.23 -3.21 0.45
CA LEU A 159 -0.45 -2.06 1.03
C LEU A 159 -0.46 -0.97 -0.05
N THR A 160 -1.64 -0.64 -0.55
CA THR A 160 -1.80 0.40 -1.57
C THR A 160 -2.30 1.69 -0.92
N TRP A 161 -1.61 2.79 -1.22
CA TRP A 161 -1.87 4.10 -0.64
C TRP A 161 -2.20 5.09 -1.74
N PHE A 162 -3.29 5.84 -1.57
CA PHE A 162 -3.75 6.85 -2.50
C PHE A 162 -4.02 8.16 -1.78
N GLU A 163 -3.72 9.29 -2.43
CA GLU A 163 -4.05 10.64 -1.97
C GLU A 163 -4.70 11.42 -3.11
N TYR A 164 -5.74 12.18 -2.80
CA TYR A 164 -6.49 12.96 -3.77
C TYR A 164 -7.22 14.13 -3.10
N ALA A 165 -7.62 15.12 -3.91
CA ALA A 165 -8.43 16.22 -3.42
C ALA A 165 -9.91 15.78 -3.26
N PRO A 166 -10.69 16.40 -2.36
CA PRO A 166 -12.09 16.01 -2.14
C PRO A 166 -12.94 16.00 -3.42
N GLN A 167 -12.72 16.95 -4.33
CA GLN A 167 -13.44 16.99 -5.62
C GLN A 167 -13.14 15.81 -6.56
N ASP A 168 -12.03 15.10 -6.34
CA ASP A 168 -11.57 13.99 -7.18
C ASP A 168 -12.04 12.62 -6.64
N GLU A 169 -12.76 12.57 -5.51
CA GLU A 169 -13.30 11.32 -4.96
C GLU A 169 -14.14 10.51 -5.96
N PRO A 170 -15.01 11.12 -6.81
CA PRO A 170 -15.72 10.36 -7.84
C PRO A 170 -14.81 9.66 -8.86
N ILE A 171 -13.62 10.25 -9.15
CA ILE A 171 -12.61 9.64 -10.02
C ILE A 171 -12.01 8.42 -9.32
N PHE A 172 -11.68 8.54 -8.03
CA PHE A 172 -11.14 7.44 -7.24
C PHE A 172 -12.16 6.29 -7.10
N ASP A 173 -13.42 6.59 -6.83
CA ASP A 173 -14.47 5.58 -6.75
C ASP A 173 -14.68 4.85 -8.08
N LYS A 174 -14.58 5.56 -9.21
CA LYS A 174 -14.60 4.94 -10.54
C LYS A 174 -13.39 4.02 -10.74
N LEU A 175 -12.19 4.48 -10.38
CA LEU A 175 -10.97 3.67 -10.44
C LEU A 175 -11.14 2.34 -9.70
N LEU A 176 -11.62 2.37 -8.46
CA LEU A 176 -11.80 1.14 -7.67
C LEU A 176 -12.88 0.23 -8.27
N ARG A 177 -14.03 0.79 -8.71
CA ARG A 177 -15.07 -0.01 -9.37
C ARG A 177 -14.55 -0.71 -10.62
N ASP A 178 -13.82 0.02 -11.46
CA ASP A 178 -13.28 -0.53 -12.70
C ASP A 178 -12.27 -1.64 -12.40
N LEU A 179 -11.32 -1.41 -11.50
CA LEU A 179 -10.32 -2.42 -11.10
C LEU A 179 -10.97 -3.68 -10.50
N ARG A 180 -11.94 -3.52 -9.59
CA ARG A 180 -12.65 -4.63 -8.94
C ARG A 180 -13.48 -5.48 -9.90
N SER A 181 -13.79 -4.94 -11.08
CA SER A 181 -14.52 -5.67 -12.13
C SER A 181 -13.62 -6.52 -13.04
N THR A 182 -12.30 -6.44 -12.88
CA THR A 182 -11.33 -7.10 -13.76
C THR A 182 -11.07 -8.56 -13.40
N HIS A 183 -10.48 -9.31 -14.34
CA HIS A 183 -10.05 -10.68 -14.10
C HIS A 183 -8.95 -10.76 -13.03
N GLU A 184 -8.05 -9.77 -12.93
CA GLU A 184 -7.05 -9.72 -11.87
C GLU A 184 -7.69 -9.80 -10.48
N TRP A 185 -8.85 -9.17 -10.30
CA TRP A 185 -9.52 -9.12 -9.00
C TRP A 185 -10.18 -10.44 -8.57
N SER A 186 -10.36 -11.41 -9.48
CA SER A 186 -10.79 -12.76 -9.08
C SER A 186 -9.75 -13.52 -8.27
N TYR A 187 -8.52 -13.00 -8.22
CA TYR A 187 -7.43 -13.57 -7.43
C TYR A 187 -7.25 -12.90 -6.06
N VAL A 188 -8.02 -11.86 -5.74
CA VAL A 188 -7.99 -11.18 -4.45
C VAL A 188 -8.87 -11.93 -3.46
N ASP A 189 -8.29 -12.37 -2.32
CA ASP A 189 -9.01 -13.09 -1.27
C ASP A 189 -9.09 -12.36 0.06
N TRP A 190 -8.39 -11.23 0.18
CA TRP A 190 -8.54 -10.30 1.31
C TRP A 190 -8.31 -8.87 0.84
N GLU A 191 -9.33 -8.02 0.96
CA GLU A 191 -9.25 -6.59 0.66
C GLU A 191 -10.12 -5.81 1.66
N VAL A 192 -9.48 -4.83 2.30
CA VAL A 192 -10.15 -3.86 3.16
C VAL A 192 -9.86 -2.47 2.61
N GLU A 193 -10.87 -1.62 2.55
CA GLU A 193 -10.75 -0.23 2.09
C GLU A 193 -10.99 0.70 3.28
N LEU A 194 -9.97 1.48 3.64
CA LEU A 194 -10.09 2.56 4.63
C LEU A 194 -10.09 3.89 3.91
N ARG A 195 -11.16 4.68 4.10
CA ARG A 195 -11.27 6.07 3.62
C ARG A 195 -10.86 7.03 4.70
N LEU A 196 -10.04 8.00 4.32
CA LEU A 196 -9.31 8.84 5.24
C LEU A 196 -9.44 10.30 4.84
N MET A 197 -9.43 11.19 5.83
CA MET A 197 -9.19 12.61 5.58
C MET A 197 -8.21 13.20 6.58
N ARG A 198 -7.59 14.31 6.21
CA ARG A 198 -6.84 15.17 7.13
C ARG A 198 -7.32 16.60 7.00
N GLU A 199 -7.01 17.41 7.99
CA GLU A 199 -7.17 18.86 7.88
C GLU A 199 -6.20 19.41 6.81
N ALA A 200 -6.63 20.46 6.12
CA ALA A 200 -5.87 21.13 5.05
C ALA A 200 -4.74 22.00 5.59
#